data_AF-A0A7K7PXX5-F1
#
_entry.id   AF-A0A7K7PXX5-F1
#
_cell.length_a   1.000
_cell.length_b   1.000
_cell.length_c   1.000
_cell.angle_alpha   90.00
_cell.angle_beta   90.00
_cell.angle_gamma   90.00
#
_symmetry.space_group_name_H-M   'P 1'
#
loop_
_entity.id
_entity.type
_entity.pdbx_description
1 polymer ?
#
loop_
_entity_poly.entity_id
_entity_poly.type
_entity_poly.pdbx_seq_one_letter_code
_entity_poly.pdbx_strand_id
1 'polypeptide(L)'
;KPMLLPLLREETSSFIFPCNPALQRPELQHMVMELLRCIPLLLFLLFVCGLDHFIFSVLSIIQHHSFIEYSYQTSHHLSVNVMGTSLMAELLRTTIGALNSSFDTEVETSNLVCLPQPTGMTRQQYLNTCLPLGALAFLCLAQVYPFRLRRAIAAFYFPKREKTRVLFLYNKLLQQRKHFLHLQRGCIARQARQPPGLWTLLLQWCRRRWPWLRRCLRRSCTLCGKPETPRHQPCPNPDCNALYCESCW
;
A
#
# COMPACT_ATOMS: atom_id res chain seq x y z
N LYS A 1 -40.90 -23.75 -10.22
CA LYS A 1 -40.46 -22.37 -9.91
C LYS A 1 -38.93 -22.35 -9.91
N PRO A 2 -38.25 -21.43 -10.63
CA PRO A 2 -36.79 -21.38 -10.60
C PRO A 2 -36.33 -21.00 -9.19
N MET A 3 -35.50 -21.85 -8.58
CA MET A 3 -34.89 -21.57 -7.28
C MET A 3 -33.63 -20.71 -7.50
N LEU A 4 -33.44 -19.68 -6.68
CA LEU A 4 -32.26 -18.80 -6.79
C LEU A 4 -30.98 -19.48 -6.29
N LEU A 5 -31.10 -20.48 -5.42
CA LEU A 5 -29.98 -21.25 -4.90
C LEU A 5 -29.91 -22.60 -5.62
N PRO A 6 -28.71 -23.14 -5.94
CA PRO A 6 -27.38 -22.61 -5.61
C PRO A 6 -26.92 -21.44 -6.50
N LEU A 7 -26.08 -20.55 -5.95
CA LEU A 7 -25.45 -19.46 -6.71
C LEU A 7 -24.40 -20.04 -7.69
N LEU A 8 -24.35 -19.51 -8.92
CA LEU A 8 -23.28 -19.88 -9.86
C LEU A 8 -21.95 -19.31 -9.36
N ARG A 9 -20.82 -19.95 -9.70
CA ARG A 9 -19.48 -19.54 -9.23
C ARG A 9 -19.15 -18.10 -9.63
N GLU A 10 -19.61 -17.67 -10.80
CA GLU A 10 -19.44 -16.29 -11.27
C GLU A 10 -20.29 -15.30 -10.46
N GLU A 11 -21.51 -15.68 -10.08
CA GLU A 11 -22.41 -14.89 -9.23
C GLU A 11 -21.95 -14.82 -7.77
N THR A 12 -21.30 -15.88 -7.26
CA THR A 12 -20.76 -15.86 -5.89
C THR A 12 -19.68 -14.81 -5.70
N SER A 13 -18.98 -14.40 -6.76
CA SER A 13 -17.93 -13.38 -6.68
C SER A 13 -18.47 -11.96 -6.54
N SER A 14 -19.65 -11.69 -7.10
CA SER A 14 -20.30 -10.38 -7.07
C SER A 14 -21.29 -10.21 -5.92
N PHE A 15 -21.71 -11.32 -5.28
CA PHE A 15 -22.68 -11.28 -4.18
C PHE A 15 -22.02 -11.11 -2.81
N ILE A 16 -22.30 -10.01 -2.12
CA ILE A 16 -21.75 -9.73 -0.79
C ILE A 16 -22.51 -10.52 0.28
N PHE A 17 -21.83 -11.48 0.91
CA PHE A 17 -22.38 -12.24 2.04
C PHE A 17 -22.21 -11.44 3.35
N PRO A 18 -23.30 -11.08 4.05
CA PRO A 18 -23.21 -10.23 5.23
C PRO A 18 -22.49 -10.90 6.41
N CYS A 19 -22.66 -12.21 6.59
CA CYS A 19 -22.16 -12.94 7.77
C CYS A 19 -20.80 -13.64 7.56
N ASN A 20 -20.24 -13.63 6.35
CA ASN A 20 -18.94 -14.26 6.11
C ASN A 20 -17.81 -13.26 6.35
N PRO A 21 -16.79 -13.58 7.16
CA PRO A 21 -15.66 -12.69 7.40
C PRO A 21 -14.73 -12.54 6.19
N ALA A 22 -14.88 -13.39 5.17
CA ALA A 22 -14.13 -13.30 3.93
C ALA A 22 -14.41 -11.97 3.20
N LEU A 23 -13.33 -11.24 2.87
CA LEU A 23 -13.41 -10.03 2.06
C LEU A 23 -13.83 -10.38 0.63
N GLN A 24 -14.89 -9.72 0.17
CA GLN A 24 -15.41 -9.90 -1.17
C GLN A 24 -14.62 -9.01 -2.16
N ARG A 25 -14.47 -9.43 -3.42
CA ARG A 25 -13.79 -8.65 -4.48
C ARG A 25 -14.22 -7.17 -4.60
N PRO A 26 -15.52 -6.82 -4.61
CA PRO A 26 -15.94 -5.41 -4.67
C PRO A 26 -15.52 -4.64 -3.41
N GLU A 27 -15.49 -5.27 -2.24
CA GLU A 27 -15.04 -4.62 -1.00
C GLU A 27 -13.53 -4.37 -1.05
N LEU A 28 -12.75 -5.35 -1.54
CA LEU A 28 -11.32 -5.20 -1.75
C LEU A 28 -10.99 -4.03 -2.71
N GLN A 29 -11.73 -3.88 -3.81
CA GLN A 29 -11.52 -2.78 -4.75
C GLN A 29 -11.72 -1.41 -4.09
N HIS A 30 -12.75 -1.27 -3.25
CA HIS A 30 -12.97 -0.03 -2.50
C HIS A 30 -11.86 0.20 -1.46
N MET A 31 -11.45 -0.84 -0.73
CA MET A 31 -10.33 -0.73 0.22
C MET A 31 -9.03 -0.32 -0.45
N VAL A 32 -8.71 -0.92 -1.61
CA VAL A 32 -7.48 -0.60 -2.35
C VAL A 32 -7.50 0.84 -2.84
N MET A 33 -8.65 1.35 -3.29
CA MET A 33 -8.81 2.76 -3.67
C MET A 33 -8.57 3.71 -2.49
N GLU A 34 -9.17 3.43 -1.33
CA GLU A 34 -8.96 4.26 -0.13
C GLU A 34 -7.52 4.19 0.38
N LEU A 35 -6.91 3.01 0.33
CA LEU A 35 -5.50 2.84 0.69
C LEU A 35 -4.58 3.61 -0.27
N LEU A 36 -4.83 3.53 -1.58
CA LEU A 36 -4.09 4.28 -2.60
C LEU A 36 -4.12 5.79 -2.33
N ARG A 37 -5.25 6.30 -1.84
CA ARG A 37 -5.40 7.71 -1.45
C ARG A 37 -4.55 8.09 -0.22
N CYS A 38 -4.23 7.13 0.65
CA CYS A 38 -3.40 7.33 1.84
C CYS A 38 -1.89 7.21 1.56
N ILE A 39 -1.50 6.56 0.47
CA ILE A 39 -0.09 6.38 0.06
C ILE A 39 0.71 7.70 -0.03
N PRO A 40 0.23 8.79 -0.66
CA PRO A 40 1.02 10.02 -0.78
C PRO A 40 1.35 10.65 0.57
N LEU A 41 0.42 10.59 1.54
CA LEU A 41 0.64 11.07 2.91
C LEU A 41 1.74 10.25 3.62
N LEU A 42 1.72 8.94 3.42
CA LEU A 42 2.67 8.00 4.03
C LEU A 42 4.07 8.16 3.41
N LEU A 43 4.15 8.37 2.09
CA LEU A 43 5.40 8.69 1.40
C LEU A 43 5.97 10.05 1.82
N PHE A 44 5.12 11.07 1.93
CA PHE A 44 5.54 12.40 2.39
C PHE A 44 6.11 12.34 3.81
N LEU A 45 5.46 11.59 4.71
CA LEU A 45 5.97 11.38 6.07
C LEU A 45 7.35 10.71 6.04
N LEU A 46 7.49 9.58 5.33
CA LEU A 46 8.76 8.87 5.20
C LEU A 46 9.87 9.78 4.65
N PHE A 47 9.54 10.62 3.68
CA PHE A 47 10.46 11.60 3.12
C PHE A 47 10.91 12.64 4.15
N VAL A 48 9.97 13.24 4.89
CA VAL A 48 10.30 14.24 5.93
C VAL A 48 11.13 13.62 7.06
N CYS A 49 10.76 12.42 7.53
CA CYS A 49 11.54 11.69 8.53
C CYS A 49 12.95 11.33 8.02
N GLY A 50 13.07 10.95 6.75
CA GLY A 50 14.36 10.68 6.11
C GLY A 50 15.23 11.94 6.00
N LEU A 51 14.62 13.08 5.66
CA LEU A 51 15.32 14.37 5.62
C LEU A 51 15.81 14.81 7.01
N ASP A 52 14.97 14.68 8.05
CA ASP A 52 15.38 15.01 9.42
C ASP A 52 16.59 14.15 9.86
N HIS A 53 16.55 12.84 9.60
CA HIS A 53 17.68 11.96 9.87
C HIS A 53 18.93 12.34 9.04
N PHE A 54 18.76 12.67 7.77
CA PHE A 54 19.87 13.09 6.90
C PHE A 54 20.51 14.38 7.41
N ILE A 55 19.70 15.38 7.74
CA ILE A 55 20.17 16.66 8.28
C ILE A 55 20.91 16.44 9.61
N PHE A 56 20.37 15.61 10.50
CA PHE A 56 21.02 15.24 11.76
C PHE A 56 22.37 14.55 11.53
N SER A 57 22.44 13.59 10.61
CA SER A 57 23.69 12.92 10.23
C SER A 57 24.71 13.89 9.66
N VAL A 58 24.32 14.79 8.76
CA VAL A 58 25.23 15.79 8.19
C VAL A 58 25.74 16.76 9.26
N LEU A 59 24.85 17.28 10.11
CA LEU A 59 25.22 18.20 11.20
C LEU A 59 26.17 17.55 12.20
N SER A 60 25.95 16.28 12.55
CA SER A 60 26.84 15.54 13.46
C SER A 60 28.21 15.23 12.83
N ILE A 61 28.25 14.91 11.53
CA ILE A 61 29.52 14.75 10.79
C ILE A 61 30.27 16.09 10.76
N ILE A 62 29.58 17.20 10.46
CA ILE A 62 30.18 18.54 10.48
C ILE A 62 30.72 18.85 11.88
N GLN A 63 29.95 18.57 12.94
CA GLN A 63 30.39 18.77 14.32
C GLN A 63 31.67 17.99 14.64
N HIS A 64 31.78 16.75 14.15
CA HIS A 64 32.95 15.91 14.41
C HIS A 64 34.19 16.33 13.61
N HIS A 65 34.02 16.79 12.37
CA HIS A 65 35.14 17.19 11.50
C HIS A 65 35.54 18.67 11.61
N SER A 66 34.67 19.55 12.12
CA SER A 66 34.94 20.98 12.31
C SER A 66 35.38 21.34 13.74
N PHE A 67 35.47 20.35 14.63
CA PHE A 67 36.07 20.55 15.95
C PHE A 67 37.59 20.77 15.78
N ILE A 68 37.98 22.04 15.74
CA ILE A 68 39.37 22.48 15.70
C ILE A 68 39.65 23.22 17.01
N GLU A 69 40.54 22.66 17.82
CA GLU A 69 41.08 23.27 19.03
C GLU A 69 42.34 24.06 18.63
N TYR A 70 42.23 25.39 18.56
CA TYR A 70 43.37 26.25 18.26
C TYR A 70 44.03 26.70 19.57
N SER A 71 45.12 26.04 19.97
CA SER A 71 46.01 26.55 21.02
C SER A 71 47.00 27.56 20.41
N TYR A 72 46.62 28.84 20.38
CA TYR A 72 47.52 29.91 19.97
C TYR A 72 48.46 30.30 21.12
N GLN A 73 49.63 29.67 21.23
CA GLN A 73 50.75 30.21 22.01
C GLN A 73 51.47 31.26 21.16
N THR A 74 51.14 32.54 21.36
CA THR A 74 51.84 33.65 20.71
C THR A 74 52.68 34.40 21.75
N SER A 75 53.98 34.09 21.77
CA SER A 75 54.98 34.82 22.57
C SER A 75 55.55 35.98 21.74
N HIS A 76 54.85 37.12 21.66
CA HIS A 76 55.39 38.32 21.02
C HIS A 76 56.33 39.07 21.97
N HIS A 77 57.63 38.73 21.93
CA HIS A 77 58.65 39.47 22.67
C HIS A 77 59.04 40.76 21.90
N LEU A 78 58.24 41.82 22.03
CA LEU A 78 58.58 43.14 21.48
C LEU A 78 59.48 43.91 22.47
N SER A 79 60.80 43.81 22.30
CA SER A 79 61.78 44.64 23.03
C SER A 79 62.07 45.93 22.25
N VAL A 80 61.38 47.02 22.61
CA VAL A 80 61.61 48.34 22.00
C VAL A 80 62.59 49.14 22.85
N ASN A 81 63.83 49.26 22.39
CA ASN A 81 64.86 50.10 23.03
C ASN A 81 64.87 51.51 22.42
N VAL A 82 64.41 52.50 23.17
CA VAL A 82 64.46 53.91 22.76
C VAL A 82 65.86 54.45 23.04
N MET A 83 66.56 55.03 22.06
CA MET A 83 67.84 55.75 22.24
C MET A 83 67.66 57.26 22.14
N GLY A 84 68.29 58.02 23.04
CA GLY A 84 68.20 59.49 23.12
C GLY A 84 67.89 60.00 24.54
N THR A 85 68.34 61.22 24.85
CA THR A 85 68.18 61.91 26.16
C THR A 85 67.16 63.07 26.09
N SER A 86 66.31 63.11 25.06
CA SER A 86 65.26 64.13 24.94
C SER A 86 64.07 63.85 25.85
N LEU A 87 63.34 64.89 26.23
CA LEU A 87 62.14 64.80 27.07
C LEU A 87 61.06 63.87 26.46
N MET A 88 60.96 63.82 25.13
CA MET A 88 60.07 62.87 24.42
C MET A 88 60.55 61.41 24.55
N ALA A 89 61.87 61.17 24.55
CA ALA A 89 62.43 59.83 24.74
C ALA A 89 62.20 59.32 26.17
N GLU A 90 62.18 60.21 27.16
CA GLU A 90 61.86 59.88 28.55
C GLU A 90 60.37 59.52 28.73
N LEU A 91 59.46 60.33 28.16
CA LEU A 91 58.03 60.00 28.15
C LEU A 91 57.74 58.66 27.47
N LEU A 92 58.35 58.40 26.31
CA LEU A 92 58.19 57.12 25.61
C LEU A 92 58.76 55.93 26.39
N ARG A 93 59.88 56.10 27.11
CA ARG A 93 60.40 55.03 28.00
C ARG A 93 59.47 54.76 29.17
N THR A 94 58.86 55.78 29.76
CA THR A 94 57.94 55.58 30.90
C THR A 94 56.63 54.90 30.48
N THR A 95 56.08 55.23 29.30
CA THR A 95 54.84 54.61 28.80
C THR A 95 55.07 53.18 28.29
N ILE A 96 56.19 52.93 27.61
CA ILE A 96 56.54 51.59 27.09
C ILE A 96 57.07 50.69 28.22
N GLY A 97 57.75 51.24 29.23
CA GLY A 97 58.23 50.49 30.40
C GLY A 97 57.10 49.89 31.24
N ALA A 98 55.95 50.56 31.30
CA ALA A 98 54.74 50.03 31.95
C ALA A 98 54.07 48.89 31.16
N LEU A 99 54.37 48.78 29.85
CA LEU A 99 53.86 47.75 28.94
C LEU A 99 54.87 46.60 28.73
N ASN A 100 56.06 46.69 29.32
CA ASN A 100 57.15 45.71 29.22
C ASN A 100 56.96 44.49 30.15
N SER A 101 55.84 44.41 30.88
CA SER A 101 55.44 43.18 31.56
C SER A 101 54.85 42.23 30.55
N SER A 102 55.53 41.11 30.32
CA SER A 102 55.07 39.96 29.53
C SER A 102 53.56 39.71 29.67
N PHE A 103 52.79 40.05 28.63
CA PHE A 103 51.40 39.66 28.51
C PHE A 103 51.36 38.17 28.09
N ASP A 104 51.51 37.26 29.05
CA ASP A 104 51.12 35.86 28.87
C ASP A 104 49.60 35.78 29.07
N THR A 105 48.86 36.01 27.99
CA THR A 105 47.43 35.69 27.94
C THR A 105 47.27 34.37 27.21
N GLU A 106 47.14 33.28 27.95
CA GLU A 106 46.64 32.00 27.43
C GLU A 106 45.15 32.19 27.11
N VAL A 107 44.85 32.56 25.86
CA VAL A 107 43.47 32.67 25.39
C VAL A 107 43.09 31.35 24.73
N GLU A 108 42.47 30.45 25.49
CA GLU A 108 41.83 29.25 24.96
C GLU A 108 40.53 29.64 24.23
N THR A 109 40.61 29.95 22.93
CA THR A 109 39.41 30.18 22.11
C THR A 109 38.95 28.86 21.50
N SER A 110 37.89 28.27 22.06
CA SER A 110 37.23 27.09 21.46
C SER A 110 36.12 27.51 20.50
N ASN A 111 36.04 26.87 19.32
CA ASN A 111 34.96 27.12 18.34
C ASN A 111 33.60 26.51 18.75
N LEU A 112 33.48 25.98 19.96
CA LEU A 112 32.29 25.29 20.48
C LEU A 112 31.00 26.12 20.39
N VAL A 113 31.10 27.44 20.56
CA VAL A 113 29.97 28.38 20.47
C VAL A 113 29.48 28.56 19.03
N CYS A 114 30.35 28.30 18.05
CA CYS A 114 30.08 28.44 16.62
C CYS A 114 29.64 27.12 15.96
N LEU A 115 29.77 25.98 16.65
CA LEU A 115 29.37 24.68 16.12
C LEU A 115 27.84 24.50 16.21
N PRO A 116 27.16 24.10 15.13
CA PRO A 116 25.74 23.84 15.18
C PRO A 116 25.47 22.63 16.09
N GLN A 117 24.66 22.80 17.14
CA GLN A 117 24.22 21.71 17.99
C GLN A 117 23.11 20.91 17.27
N PRO A 118 23.35 19.65 16.87
CA PRO A 118 22.32 18.87 16.17
C PRO A 118 21.22 18.47 17.15
N THR A 119 20.10 19.20 17.15
CA THR A 119 18.89 18.82 17.88
C THR A 119 18.00 17.99 16.96
N GLY A 120 18.13 16.66 17.00
CA GLY A 120 17.20 15.76 16.32
C GLY A 120 15.86 15.66 17.04
N MET A 121 14.80 15.26 16.34
CA MET A 121 13.52 14.98 16.99
C MET A 121 13.64 13.83 18.00
N THR A 122 13.08 14.03 19.18
CA THR A 122 13.05 12.98 20.22
C THR A 122 12.20 11.80 19.77
N ARG A 123 12.52 10.60 20.26
CA ARG A 123 11.76 9.37 19.97
C ARG A 123 10.25 9.52 20.26
N GLN A 124 9.88 10.32 21.27
CA GLN A 124 8.49 10.62 21.61
C GLN A 124 7.79 11.46 20.54
N GLN A 125 8.47 12.45 19.95
CA GLN A 125 7.91 13.28 18.87
C GLN A 125 7.68 12.45 17.60
N TYR A 126 8.60 11.54 17.27
CA TYR A 126 8.40 10.58 16.19
C TYR A 126 7.20 9.67 16.43
N LEU A 127 7.08 9.10 17.63
CA LEU A 127 5.94 8.25 17.98
C LEU A 127 4.61 9.01 17.91
N ASN A 128 4.54 10.23 18.46
CA ASN A 128 3.34 11.05 18.42
C ASN A 128 2.92 11.43 16.99
N THR A 129 3.87 11.56 16.07
CA THR A 129 3.59 11.89 14.66
C THR A 129 3.19 10.65 13.86
N CYS A 130 3.87 9.52 14.06
CA CYS A 130 3.61 8.28 13.32
C CYS A 130 2.35 7.54 13.79
N LEU A 131 2.04 7.56 15.09
CA LEU A 131 0.90 6.86 15.68
C LEU A 131 -0.46 7.22 15.04
N PRO A 132 -0.85 8.51 14.90
CA PRO A 132 -2.14 8.87 14.28
C PRO A 132 -2.22 8.45 12.82
N LEU A 133 -1.10 8.46 12.08
CA LEU A 133 -1.04 8.02 10.68
C LEU A 133 -1.17 6.50 10.55
N GLY A 134 -0.50 5.75 11.43
CA GLY A 134 -0.68 4.30 11.52
C GLY A 134 -2.11 3.94 11.90
N ALA A 135 -2.71 4.69 12.84
CA ALA A 135 -4.11 4.52 13.21
C ALA A 135 -5.06 4.82 12.04
N LEU A 136 -4.79 5.88 11.26
CA LEU A 136 -5.55 6.20 10.04
C LEU A 136 -5.51 5.04 9.04
N ALA A 137 -4.32 4.51 8.74
CA ALA A 137 -4.15 3.38 7.83
C ALA A 137 -4.89 2.13 8.33
N PHE A 138 -4.81 1.85 9.64
CA PHE A 138 -5.55 0.75 10.26
C PHE A 138 -7.07 0.96 10.16
N LEU A 139 -7.56 2.18 10.38
CA LEU A 139 -8.98 2.51 10.25
C LEU A 139 -9.49 2.35 8.82
N CYS A 140 -8.67 2.70 7.80
CA CYS A 140 -8.99 2.43 6.40
C CYS A 140 -9.15 0.94 6.13
N LEU A 141 -8.33 0.09 6.76
CA LEU A 141 -8.49 -1.37 6.67
C LEU A 141 -9.73 -1.86 7.43
N ALA A 142 -9.98 -1.31 8.61
CA ALA A 142 -11.12 -1.67 9.44
C ALA A 142 -12.46 -1.21 8.86
N GLN A 143 -12.47 -0.23 7.94
CA GLN A 143 -13.65 0.44 7.38
C GLN A 143 -14.69 -0.52 6.75
N VAL A 144 -14.29 -1.71 6.29
CA VAL A 144 -15.23 -2.71 5.75
C VAL A 144 -16.22 -3.20 6.81
N TYR A 145 -15.77 -3.36 8.05
CA TYR A 145 -16.61 -3.85 9.15
C TYR A 145 -17.71 -2.87 9.58
N PRO A 146 -17.49 -1.56 9.79
CA PRO A 146 -18.55 -0.62 10.09
C PRO A 146 -19.53 -0.44 8.93
N PHE A 147 -19.11 -0.59 7.66
CA PHE A 147 -20.06 -0.60 6.54
C PHE A 147 -21.02 -1.80 6.61
N ARG A 148 -20.52 -3.00 6.96
CA ARG A 148 -21.35 -4.19 7.18
C ARG A 148 -22.26 -4.02 8.41
N LEU A 149 -21.72 -3.47 9.49
CA LEU A 149 -22.46 -3.19 10.72
C LEU A 149 -23.59 -2.19 10.48
N ARG A 150 -23.34 -1.11 9.73
CA ARG A 150 -24.36 -0.12 9.35
C ARG A 150 -25.55 -0.77 8.66
N ARG A 151 -25.30 -1.73 7.77
CA ARG A 151 -26.38 -2.50 7.12
C ARG A 151 -27.16 -3.34 8.13
N ALA A 152 -26.47 -4.04 9.03
CA ALA A 152 -27.11 -4.84 10.06
C ALA A 152 -28.01 -3.99 10.99
N ILE A 153 -27.49 -2.83 11.43
CA ILE A 153 -28.23 -1.85 12.24
C ILE A 153 -29.45 -1.35 11.45
N ALA A 154 -29.27 -0.94 10.19
CA ALA A 154 -30.38 -0.47 9.36
C ALA A 154 -31.45 -1.54 9.10
N ALA A 155 -31.04 -2.81 8.96
CA ALA A 155 -31.95 -3.94 8.81
C ALA A 155 -32.78 -4.17 10.08
N PHE A 156 -32.18 -3.97 11.26
CA PHE A 156 -32.86 -4.06 12.56
C PHE A 156 -33.91 -2.96 12.74
N TYR A 157 -33.56 -1.70 12.48
CA TYR A 157 -34.48 -0.56 12.67
C TYR A 157 -35.54 -0.40 11.55
N PHE A 158 -35.22 -0.76 10.30
CA PHE A 158 -36.10 -0.55 9.14
C PHE A 158 -36.36 -1.83 8.33
N PRO A 159 -37.03 -2.84 8.92
CA PRO A 159 -37.21 -4.15 8.28
C PRO A 159 -38.02 -4.08 6.98
N LYS A 160 -39.00 -3.17 6.88
CA LYS A 160 -39.80 -2.98 5.66
C LYS A 160 -38.93 -2.53 4.47
N ARG A 161 -37.99 -1.60 4.69
CA ARG A 161 -37.08 -1.11 3.65
C ARG A 161 -36.05 -2.15 3.25
N GLU A 162 -35.50 -2.90 4.21
CA GLU A 162 -34.55 -3.97 3.91
C GLU A 162 -35.22 -5.11 3.12
N LYS A 163 -36.47 -5.49 3.45
CA LYS A 163 -37.23 -6.48 2.66
C LYS A 163 -37.37 -6.05 1.20
N THR A 164 -37.69 -4.78 0.93
CA THR A 164 -37.78 -4.27 -0.44
C THR A 164 -36.43 -4.33 -1.16
N ARG A 165 -35.33 -3.99 -0.48
CA ARG A 165 -33.97 -4.09 -1.04
C ARG A 165 -33.58 -5.53 -1.36
N VAL A 166 -33.90 -6.47 -0.47
CA VAL A 166 -33.64 -7.91 -0.67
C VAL A 166 -34.47 -8.46 -1.84
N LEU A 167 -35.75 -8.10 -1.93
CA LEU A 167 -36.62 -8.49 -3.06
C LEU A 167 -36.13 -7.90 -4.39
N PHE A 168 -35.71 -6.63 -4.39
CA PHE A 168 -35.12 -6.01 -5.55
C PHE A 168 -33.84 -6.74 -5.99
N LEU A 169 -32.94 -7.03 -5.05
CA LEU A 169 -31.70 -7.78 -5.32
C LEU A 169 -32.01 -9.18 -5.88
N TYR A 170 -32.98 -9.87 -5.29
CA TYR A 170 -33.45 -11.18 -5.75
C TYR A 170 -33.95 -11.13 -7.20
N ASN A 171 -34.83 -10.16 -7.51
CA ASN A 171 -35.37 -10.00 -8.86
C ASN A 171 -34.29 -9.61 -9.87
N LYS A 172 -33.36 -8.74 -9.48
CA LYS A 172 -32.20 -8.36 -10.30
C LYS A 172 -31.33 -9.58 -10.64
N LEU A 173 -31.03 -10.44 -9.65
CA LEU A 173 -30.26 -11.67 -9.88
C LEU A 173 -31.00 -12.64 -10.81
N LEU A 174 -32.31 -12.80 -10.65
CA LEU A 174 -33.12 -13.61 -11.57
C LEU A 174 -33.09 -13.06 -13.00
N GLN A 175 -33.19 -11.75 -13.18
CA GLN A 175 -33.11 -11.12 -14.50
C GLN A 175 -31.72 -11.31 -15.13
N GLN A 176 -30.65 -11.13 -14.35
CA GLN A 176 -29.27 -11.35 -14.80
C GLN A 176 -29.06 -12.81 -15.25
N ARG A 177 -29.61 -13.80 -14.53
CA ARG A 177 -29.57 -15.21 -14.95
C ARG A 177 -30.29 -15.47 -16.25
N LYS A 178 -31.50 -14.95 -16.40
CA LYS A 178 -32.26 -15.09 -17.66
C LYS A 178 -31.47 -14.51 -18.82
N HIS A 179 -30.94 -13.30 -18.66
CA HIS A 179 -30.14 -12.65 -19.68
C HIS A 179 -28.88 -13.45 -20.04
N PHE A 180 -28.14 -13.93 -19.04
CA PHE A 180 -26.97 -14.80 -19.25
C PHE A 180 -27.32 -16.08 -20.02
N LEU A 181 -28.38 -16.79 -19.61
CA LEU A 181 -28.83 -18.00 -20.29
C LEU A 181 -29.30 -17.72 -21.72
N HIS A 182 -29.99 -16.60 -21.96
CA HIS A 182 -30.40 -16.19 -23.30
C HIS A 182 -29.20 -15.93 -24.21
N LEU A 183 -28.19 -15.19 -23.73
CA LEU A 183 -26.96 -14.94 -24.48
C LEU A 183 -26.20 -16.24 -24.77
N GLN A 184 -26.02 -17.09 -23.76
CA GLN A 184 -25.31 -18.38 -23.91
C GLN A 184 -26.01 -19.32 -24.89
N ARG A 185 -27.35 -19.41 -24.83
CA ARG A 185 -28.13 -20.18 -25.82
C ARG A 185 -27.94 -19.64 -27.24
N GLY A 186 -27.87 -18.32 -27.40
CA GLY A 186 -27.56 -17.68 -28.68
C GLY A 186 -26.16 -18.06 -29.20
N CYS A 187 -25.15 -18.03 -28.33
CA CYS A 187 -23.78 -18.44 -28.68
C CYS A 187 -23.71 -19.91 -29.08
N ILE A 188 -24.33 -20.80 -28.31
CA ILE A 188 -24.37 -22.25 -28.60
C ILE A 188 -25.13 -22.51 -29.91
N ALA A 189 -26.25 -21.83 -30.15
CA ALA A 189 -27.00 -21.98 -31.41
C ALA A 189 -26.18 -21.50 -32.62
N ARG A 190 -25.39 -20.43 -32.48
CA ARG A 190 -24.46 -19.98 -33.52
C ARG A 190 -23.34 -20.99 -33.75
N GLN A 191 -22.75 -21.52 -32.68
CA GLN A 191 -21.70 -22.54 -32.74
C GLN A 191 -22.21 -23.85 -33.35
N ALA A 192 -23.43 -24.27 -33.04
CA ALA A 192 -24.05 -25.47 -33.60
C ALA A 192 -24.36 -25.34 -35.11
N ARG A 193 -24.52 -24.11 -35.62
CA ARG A 193 -24.68 -23.86 -37.06
C ARG A 193 -23.34 -23.85 -37.82
N GLN A 194 -22.23 -23.66 -37.12
CA GLN A 194 -20.91 -23.72 -37.75
C GLN A 194 -20.47 -25.18 -37.86
N PRO A 195 -19.90 -25.60 -39.00
CA PRO A 195 -19.37 -26.96 -39.12
C PRO A 195 -18.28 -27.19 -38.07
N PRO A 196 -18.21 -28.39 -37.47
CA PRO A 196 -17.22 -28.68 -36.45
C PRO A 196 -15.82 -28.49 -37.04
N GLY A 197 -15.04 -27.58 -36.44
CA GLY A 197 -13.67 -27.33 -36.88
C GLY A 197 -12.81 -28.59 -36.76
N LEU A 198 -11.86 -28.76 -37.68
CA LEU A 198 -10.94 -29.92 -37.74
C LEU A 198 -10.34 -30.26 -36.36
N TRP A 199 -10.01 -29.23 -35.58
CA TRP A 199 -9.47 -29.34 -34.23
C TRP A 199 -10.41 -30.04 -33.24
N THR A 200 -11.72 -29.76 -33.31
CA THR A 200 -12.73 -30.40 -32.43
C THR A 200 -12.88 -31.89 -32.72
N LEU A 201 -12.80 -32.27 -34.00
CA LEU A 201 -12.81 -33.66 -34.45
C LEU A 201 -11.54 -34.39 -34.02
N LEU A 202 -10.37 -33.76 -34.18
CA LEU A 202 -9.07 -34.26 -33.73
C LEU A 202 -9.04 -34.48 -32.21
N LEU A 203 -9.53 -33.52 -31.42
CA LEU A 203 -9.64 -33.63 -29.97
C LEU A 203 -10.53 -34.81 -29.55
N GLN A 204 -11.66 -34.99 -30.23
CA GLN A 204 -12.58 -36.10 -29.96
C GLN A 204 -11.97 -37.46 -30.34
N TRP A 205 -11.23 -37.52 -31.45
CA TRP A 205 -10.50 -38.71 -31.89
C TRP A 205 -9.35 -39.07 -30.93
N CYS A 206 -8.51 -38.11 -30.56
CA CYS A 206 -7.42 -38.29 -29.60
C CYS A 206 -7.95 -38.78 -28.23
N ARG A 207 -9.08 -38.24 -27.76
CA ARG A 207 -9.73 -38.68 -26.51
C ARG A 207 -10.27 -40.11 -26.57
N ARG A 208 -10.71 -40.56 -27.74
CA ARG A 208 -11.18 -41.94 -27.96
C ARG A 208 -10.01 -42.91 -28.02
N ARG A 209 -8.90 -42.50 -28.64
CA ARG A 209 -7.70 -43.31 -28.79
C ARG A 209 -6.89 -43.43 -27.49
N TRP A 210 -6.81 -42.36 -26.70
CA TRP A 210 -5.90 -42.26 -25.55
C TRP A 210 -6.67 -41.99 -24.22
N PRO A 211 -6.87 -43.02 -23.35
CA PRO A 211 -7.66 -42.88 -22.11
C PRO A 211 -7.00 -42.01 -21.02
N TRP A 212 -5.67 -42.01 -20.90
CA TRP A 212 -4.88 -41.06 -20.10
C TRP A 212 -5.16 -39.57 -20.38
N LEU A 213 -5.39 -39.17 -21.65
CA LEU A 213 -5.76 -37.78 -21.99
C LEU A 213 -7.15 -37.38 -21.49
N ARG A 214 -8.02 -38.33 -21.09
CA ARG A 214 -9.31 -37.99 -20.47
C ARG A 214 -9.14 -37.24 -19.15
N ARG A 215 -8.01 -37.47 -18.46
CA ARG A 215 -7.71 -36.82 -17.18
C ARG A 215 -7.20 -35.38 -17.38
N CYS A 216 -6.50 -35.12 -18.47
CA CYS A 216 -6.03 -33.77 -18.86
C CYS A 216 -7.08 -32.96 -19.62
N LEU A 217 -7.94 -33.60 -20.42
CA LEU A 217 -9.06 -32.97 -21.15
C LEU A 217 -10.40 -33.32 -20.49
N ARG A 218 -10.61 -32.77 -19.30
CA ARG A 218 -11.93 -32.76 -18.65
C ARG A 218 -12.90 -31.97 -19.52
N ARG A 219 -14.12 -32.49 -19.70
CA ARG A 219 -15.18 -31.68 -20.33
C ARG A 219 -15.56 -30.55 -19.39
N SER A 220 -16.16 -29.53 -19.96
CA SER A 220 -16.81 -28.47 -19.20
C SER A 220 -18.29 -28.41 -19.58
N CYS A 221 -19.10 -27.88 -18.67
CA CYS A 221 -20.50 -27.59 -18.96
C CYS A 221 -20.57 -26.63 -20.16
N THR A 222 -21.39 -26.98 -21.15
CA THR A 222 -21.53 -26.18 -22.40
C THR A 222 -22.04 -24.76 -22.16
N LEU A 223 -22.87 -24.55 -21.13
CA LEU A 223 -23.42 -23.24 -20.76
C LEU A 223 -22.53 -22.40 -19.83
N CYS A 224 -21.95 -23.00 -18.78
CA CYS A 224 -21.27 -22.25 -17.72
C CYS A 224 -19.75 -22.51 -17.63
N GLY A 225 -19.19 -23.37 -18.48
CA GLY A 225 -17.76 -23.66 -18.51
C GLY A 225 -17.21 -24.37 -17.26
N LYS A 226 -18.05 -24.74 -16.27
CA LYS A 226 -17.59 -25.47 -15.07
C LYS A 226 -17.00 -26.83 -15.47
N PRO A 227 -15.86 -27.24 -14.87
CA PRO A 227 -15.25 -28.53 -15.17
C PRO A 227 -16.16 -29.69 -14.73
N GLU A 228 -16.09 -30.79 -15.47
CA GLU A 228 -16.85 -32.01 -15.29
C GLU A 228 -16.73 -32.56 -13.85
N THR A 229 -17.86 -32.65 -13.18
CA THR A 229 -18.07 -33.32 -11.89
C THR A 229 -19.02 -34.51 -12.11
N PRO A 230 -19.02 -35.54 -11.23
CA PRO A 230 -19.86 -36.74 -11.41
C PRO A 230 -21.38 -36.48 -11.45
N ARG A 231 -21.81 -35.27 -11.11
CA ARG A 231 -23.23 -34.84 -11.13
C ARG A 231 -23.66 -34.18 -12.45
N HIS A 232 -22.80 -34.14 -13.47
CA HIS A 232 -23.16 -33.56 -14.76
C HIS A 232 -24.10 -34.50 -15.53
N GLN A 233 -25.13 -33.93 -16.15
CA GLN A 233 -26.10 -34.67 -16.95
C GLN A 233 -25.78 -34.49 -18.44
N PRO A 234 -25.59 -35.59 -19.20
CA PRO A 234 -25.47 -35.52 -20.65
C PRO A 234 -26.84 -35.22 -21.29
N CYS A 235 -26.83 -34.63 -22.48
CA CYS A 235 -28.04 -34.47 -23.28
C CYS A 235 -28.71 -35.85 -23.52
N PRO A 236 -30.06 -35.96 -23.53
CA PRO A 236 -30.74 -37.24 -23.71
C PRO A 236 -30.59 -37.75 -25.16
N ASN A 237 -30.26 -36.85 -26.09
CA ASN A 237 -30.08 -37.18 -27.49
C ASN A 237 -28.70 -37.82 -27.71
N PRO A 238 -28.62 -39.07 -28.23
CA PRO A 238 -27.35 -39.78 -28.43
C PRO A 238 -26.41 -39.08 -29.42
N ASP A 239 -26.94 -38.27 -30.35
CA ASP A 239 -26.15 -37.52 -31.33
C ASP A 239 -25.61 -36.20 -30.75
N CYS A 240 -26.09 -35.80 -29.56
CA CYS A 240 -25.68 -34.56 -28.91
C CYS A 240 -24.65 -34.82 -27.82
N ASN A 241 -23.40 -34.44 -28.09
CA ASN A 241 -22.29 -34.58 -27.13
C ASN A 241 -22.25 -33.47 -26.04
N ALA A 242 -23.36 -32.76 -25.83
CA ALA A 242 -23.46 -31.67 -24.88
C ALA A 242 -23.56 -32.19 -23.44
N LEU A 243 -22.82 -31.54 -22.54
CA LEU A 243 -22.79 -31.85 -21.11
C LEU A 243 -23.24 -30.63 -20.31
N TYR A 244 -24.17 -30.83 -19.39
CA TYR A 244 -24.73 -29.75 -18.57
C TYR A 244 -24.49 -30.00 -17.09
N CYS A 245 -24.35 -28.89 -16.35
CA CYS A 245 -24.29 -28.90 -14.89
C CYS A 245 -25.70 -29.01 -14.29
N GLU A 246 -25.89 -29.53 -13.08
CA GLU A 246 -27.22 -29.62 -12.43
C GLU A 246 -27.94 -28.26 -12.35
N SER A 247 -27.19 -27.17 -12.11
CA SER A 247 -27.78 -25.82 -12.06
C SER A 247 -28.09 -25.23 -13.45
N CYS A 248 -27.67 -25.91 -14.52
CA CYS A 248 -27.76 -25.46 -15.91
C CYS A 248 -28.76 -26.27 -16.76
N TRP A 249 -29.07 -27.49 -16.31
CA TRP A 249 -30.04 -28.40 -16.91
C TRP A 249 -31.48 -27.92 -16.66
#